data_AF-A0A810NPF7-F1
#
_entry.id   AF-A0A810NPF7-F1
#
_cell.length_a   1.000
_cell.length_b   1.000
_cell.length_c   1.000
_cell.angle_alpha   90.00
_cell.angle_beta   90.00
_cell.angle_gamma   90.00
#
_symmetry.space_group_name_H-M   'P 1'
#
loop_
_entity.id
_entity.type
_entity.pdbx_description
1 polymer ?
#
loop_
_entity_poly.entity_id
_entity_poly.type
_entity_poly.pdbx_seq_one_letter_code
_entity_poly.pdbx_strand_id
1 'polypeptide(L)'
;MAAPKLPTTPTGSFRSRILTKVGVSVLFGLVAFALAQALGGDLTTDVVLGLGLSVFISGVAFMTQFLIEVDHRVARVSAGLAVLDHSFAQHVAGTRVMIKDEFAKVNEATQLFGAVEASALNTDAMTQLVKNATTIGRTPRSLLFDFSRAEIARLSGYLKDLGQAGDVTYEGEDRDWLLGLTKVAAESIDATSLTTVDAGGRNSVDGGLWTSDLGQLYMEAQREAVRRGVTIRRVFIMDRPIQMDGEFTNILDQHVAIGVQVRTLNPSDIKGTRRATLFDFIVFDGVLSYQSTTASRINETNRPIIITTTLVTNLDRVSERKDRFTDLWASGKPYPGPAAGT
;
A
#
# COMPACT_ATOMS: atom_id res chain seq x y z
N MET A 1 10.56 -32.29 7.46
CA MET A 1 11.72 -31.91 8.27
C MET A 1 12.19 -33.15 9.04
N ALA A 2 13.31 -33.74 8.64
CA ALA A 2 13.85 -34.95 9.25
C ALA A 2 14.70 -34.59 10.48
N ALA A 3 14.47 -35.28 11.60
CA ALA A 3 15.20 -35.07 12.84
C ALA A 3 16.69 -35.48 12.71
N PRO A 4 17.63 -34.73 13.32
CA PRO A 4 19.05 -35.05 13.26
C PRO A 4 19.36 -36.29 14.10
N LYS A 5 19.98 -37.30 13.48
CA LYS A 5 20.52 -38.47 14.17
C LYS A 5 21.71 -38.06 15.04
N LEU A 6 21.58 -38.23 16.35
CA LEU A 6 22.69 -38.09 17.31
C LEU A 6 23.77 -39.15 17.04
N PRO A 7 25.07 -38.77 17.04
CA PRO A 7 26.16 -39.72 16.89
C PRO A 7 26.32 -40.55 18.18
N THR A 8 26.29 -41.88 18.03
CA THR A 8 26.59 -42.82 19.10
C THR A 8 28.09 -42.78 19.42
N THR A 9 28.43 -42.29 20.61
CA THR A 9 29.81 -42.32 21.13
C THR A 9 30.26 -43.76 21.44
N PRO A 10 31.37 -44.25 20.86
CA PRO A 10 31.91 -45.57 21.18
C PRO A 10 32.67 -45.53 22.51
N THR A 11 32.04 -46.05 23.58
CA THR A 11 32.57 -46.10 24.94
C THR A 11 33.65 -47.18 25.16
N GLY A 12 34.08 -47.91 24.14
CA GLY A 12 35.03 -49.03 24.25
C GLY A 12 36.53 -48.69 24.16
N SER A 13 36.93 -47.48 23.75
CA SER A 13 38.33 -47.22 23.33
C SER A 13 39.31 -46.80 24.43
N PHE A 14 38.81 -46.30 25.58
CA PHE A 14 39.68 -45.69 26.60
C PHE A 14 40.45 -46.73 27.42
N ARG A 15 39.78 -47.82 27.83
CA ARG A 15 40.41 -48.91 28.59
C ARG A 15 41.47 -49.64 27.78
N SER A 16 41.21 -49.90 26.49
CA SER A 16 42.16 -50.58 25.61
C SER A 16 43.44 -49.76 25.42
N ARG A 17 43.34 -48.44 25.20
CA ARG A 17 44.52 -47.58 25.00
C ARG A 17 45.38 -47.44 26.25
N ILE A 18 44.76 -47.33 27.43
CA ILE A 18 45.49 -47.29 28.70
C ILE A 18 46.23 -48.61 28.93
N LEU A 19 45.57 -49.74 28.68
CA LEU A 19 46.19 -51.06 28.78
C LEU A 19 47.37 -51.24 27.81
N THR A 20 47.25 -50.76 26.57
CA THR A 20 48.37 -50.80 25.61
C THR A 20 49.55 -49.94 26.08
N LYS A 21 49.30 -48.75 26.63
CA LYS A 21 50.36 -47.83 27.10
C LYS A 21 51.07 -48.36 28.34
N VAL A 22 50.30 -48.92 29.28
CA VAL A 22 50.85 -49.63 30.44
C VAL A 22 51.68 -50.82 29.98
N GLY A 23 51.18 -51.60 29.01
CA GLY A 23 51.92 -52.71 28.41
C GLY A 23 53.24 -52.31 27.76
N VAL A 24 53.26 -51.23 26.97
CA VAL A 24 54.49 -50.72 26.34
C VAL A 24 55.48 -50.21 27.39
N SER A 25 55.01 -49.53 28.43
CA SER A 25 55.88 -49.02 29.51
C SER A 25 56.50 -50.16 30.31
N VAL A 26 55.71 -51.20 30.64
CA VAL A 26 56.19 -52.42 31.31
C VAL A 26 57.21 -53.16 30.43
N LEU A 27 56.97 -53.25 29.12
CA LEU A 27 57.90 -53.88 28.18
C LEU A 27 59.26 -53.17 28.17
N PHE A 28 59.28 -51.83 28.12
CA PHE A 28 60.52 -51.05 28.20
C PHE A 28 61.25 -51.24 29.54
N GLY A 29 60.52 -51.29 30.66
CA GLY A 29 61.09 -51.58 31.97
C GLY A 29 61.73 -52.97 32.03
N LEU A 30 61.06 -53.99 31.49
CA LEU A 30 61.58 -55.37 31.43
C LEU A 30 62.85 -55.47 30.56
N VAL A 31 62.87 -54.79 29.41
CA VAL A 31 64.05 -54.74 28.53
C VAL A 31 65.22 -54.05 29.23
N ALA A 32 64.99 -52.93 29.91
CA ALA A 32 66.01 -52.22 30.66
C ALA A 32 66.56 -53.05 31.83
N PHE A 33 65.69 -53.77 32.55
CA PHE A 33 66.10 -54.67 33.64
C PHE A 33 66.93 -55.85 33.13
N ALA A 34 66.53 -56.48 32.03
CA ALA A 34 67.27 -57.57 31.40
C ALA A 34 68.66 -57.11 30.93
N LEU A 35 68.77 -55.91 30.35
CA LEU A 35 70.05 -55.29 29.98
C LEU A 35 70.94 -55.02 31.20
N ALA A 36 70.36 -54.50 32.29
CA ALA A 36 71.12 -54.24 33.52
C ALA A 36 71.70 -55.54 34.13
N GLN A 37 70.89 -56.61 34.17
CA GLN A 37 71.35 -57.93 34.65
C GLN A 37 72.40 -58.57 33.73
N ALA A 38 72.34 -58.33 32.42
CA ALA A 38 73.32 -58.86 31.47
C ALA A 38 74.68 -58.15 31.55
N LEU A 39 74.74 -56.95 32.13
CA LEU A 39 75.94 -56.11 32.21
C LEU A 39 76.59 -56.12 33.62
N GLY A 40 75.89 -56.57 34.66
CA GLY A 40 76.35 -56.59 36.05
C GLY A 40 76.71 -57.99 36.56
N GLY A 41 77.87 -58.14 37.20
CA GLY A 41 78.45 -59.43 37.60
C GLY A 41 78.26 -59.80 39.07
N ASP A 42 77.56 -59.02 39.89
CA ASP A 42 77.40 -59.28 41.33
C ASP A 42 75.94 -59.16 41.81
N LEU A 43 75.39 -60.30 42.26
CA LEU A 43 73.95 -60.63 42.25
C LEU A 43 73.05 -59.82 43.21
N THR A 44 73.57 -59.05 44.15
CA THR A 44 72.75 -58.38 45.19
C THR A 44 72.68 -56.86 45.08
N THR A 45 73.75 -56.21 44.60
CA THR A 45 73.78 -54.74 44.44
C THR A 45 73.21 -54.30 43.07
N ASP A 46 73.39 -55.12 42.04
CA ASP A 46 72.93 -54.84 40.67
C ASP A 46 71.41 -54.93 40.50
N VAL A 47 70.73 -55.74 41.31
CA VAL A 47 69.26 -55.92 41.21
C VAL A 47 68.51 -54.66 41.65
N VAL A 48 68.94 -54.02 42.75
CA VAL A 48 68.29 -52.80 43.26
C VAL A 48 68.49 -51.63 42.29
N LEU A 49 69.69 -51.50 41.73
CA LEU A 49 70.00 -50.49 40.70
C LEU A 49 69.23 -50.73 39.39
N GLY A 50 69.18 -51.97 38.90
CA GLY A 50 68.42 -52.33 37.70
C GLY A 50 66.91 -52.11 37.85
N LEU A 51 66.37 -52.38 39.04
CA LEU A 51 64.96 -52.15 39.33
C LEU A 51 64.65 -50.64 39.44
N GLY A 52 65.54 -49.86 40.07
CA GLY A 52 65.44 -48.40 40.08
C GLY A 52 65.50 -47.79 38.68
N LEU A 53 66.43 -48.24 37.83
CA LEU A 53 66.59 -47.76 36.46
C LEU A 53 65.39 -48.11 35.57
N SER A 54 64.84 -49.32 35.69
CA SER A 54 63.68 -49.75 34.90
C SER A 54 62.40 -49.00 35.29
N VAL A 55 62.17 -48.75 36.57
CA VAL A 55 61.05 -47.92 37.06
C VAL A 55 61.20 -46.49 36.55
N PHE A 56 62.43 -45.94 36.59
CA PHE A 56 62.71 -44.61 36.09
C PHE A 56 62.44 -44.48 34.58
N ILE A 57 62.99 -45.38 33.76
CA ILE A 57 62.80 -45.38 32.31
C ILE A 57 61.31 -45.57 31.96
N SER A 58 60.61 -46.46 32.66
CA SER A 58 59.17 -46.68 32.47
C SER A 58 58.35 -45.44 32.83
N GLY A 59 58.71 -44.74 33.90
CA GLY A 59 58.09 -43.48 34.30
C GLY A 59 58.29 -42.36 33.27
N VAL A 60 59.51 -42.22 32.73
CA VAL A 60 59.83 -41.23 31.69
C VAL A 60 59.11 -41.55 30.37
N ALA A 61 59.08 -42.81 29.96
CA ALA A 61 58.35 -43.24 28.76
C ALA A 61 56.85 -42.97 28.90
N PHE A 62 56.26 -43.30 30.05
CA PHE A 62 54.85 -43.03 30.35
C PHE A 62 54.55 -41.52 30.34
N MET A 63 55.39 -40.71 30.97
CA MET A 63 55.25 -39.24 30.98
C MET A 63 55.31 -38.66 29.56
N THR A 64 56.23 -39.13 28.73
CA THR A 64 56.39 -38.66 27.35
C THR A 64 55.14 -39.02 26.52
N GLN A 65 54.63 -40.24 26.67
CA GLN A 65 53.39 -40.67 26.01
C GLN A 65 52.17 -39.88 26.48
N PHE A 66 52.13 -39.50 27.76
CA PHE A 66 51.07 -38.67 28.32
C PHE A 66 51.11 -37.24 27.75
N LEU A 67 52.30 -36.62 27.68
CA LEU A 67 52.47 -35.27 27.14
C LEU A 67 52.04 -35.18 25.66
N ILE A 68 52.41 -36.18 24.85
CA ILE A 68 52.00 -36.24 23.43
C ILE A 68 50.47 -36.37 23.29
N GLU A 69 49.83 -37.16 24.16
CA GLU A 69 48.37 -37.30 24.12
C GLU A 69 47.64 -36.02 24.53
N VAL A 70 48.17 -35.31 25.53
CA VAL A 70 47.62 -34.01 25.96
C VAL A 70 47.74 -32.99 24.84
N ASP A 71 48.89 -32.90 24.16
CA ASP A 71 49.10 -31.99 23.04
C ASP A 71 48.10 -32.25 21.90
N HIS A 72 47.95 -33.52 21.50
CA HIS A 72 46.95 -33.91 20.49
C HIS A 72 45.49 -33.68 20.94
N ARG A 73 45.21 -33.69 22.24
CA ARG A 73 43.87 -33.36 22.75
C ARG A 73 43.62 -31.86 22.71
N VAL A 74 44.60 -31.05 23.11
CA VAL A 74 44.53 -29.58 23.07
C VAL A 74 44.36 -29.11 21.63
N ALA A 75 45.13 -29.64 20.68
CA ALA A 75 45.01 -29.31 19.26
C ALA A 75 43.63 -29.63 18.66
N ARG A 76 43.00 -30.73 19.09
CA ARG A 76 41.64 -31.08 18.64
C ARG A 76 40.57 -30.17 19.25
N VAL A 77 40.74 -29.79 20.50
CA VAL A 77 39.82 -28.87 21.18
C VAL A 77 39.91 -27.46 20.58
N SER A 78 41.13 -26.96 20.32
CA SER A 78 41.33 -25.64 19.71
C SER A 78 40.78 -25.58 18.27
N ALA A 79 41.00 -26.62 17.48
CA ALA A 79 40.40 -26.73 16.14
C ALA A 79 38.87 -26.78 16.18
N GLY A 80 38.29 -27.50 17.15
CA GLY A 80 36.84 -27.53 17.36
C GLY A 80 36.25 -26.16 17.75
N LEU A 81 36.96 -25.41 18.60
CA LEU A 81 36.56 -24.06 19.00
C LEU A 81 36.62 -23.07 17.84
N ALA A 82 37.63 -23.14 16.96
CA ALA A 82 37.72 -22.27 15.78
C ALA A 82 36.56 -22.49 14.79
N VAL A 83 36.14 -23.74 14.59
CA VAL A 83 34.99 -24.07 13.73
C VAL A 83 33.68 -23.54 14.34
N LEU A 84 33.50 -23.70 15.65
CA LEU A 84 32.35 -23.18 16.39
C LEU A 84 32.26 -21.65 16.28
N ASP A 85 33.37 -20.94 16.53
CA ASP A 85 33.44 -19.48 16.45
C ASP A 85 33.05 -18.96 15.06
N HIS A 86 33.56 -19.61 14.00
CA HIS A 86 33.21 -19.24 12.63
C HIS A 86 31.72 -19.47 12.31
N SER A 87 31.16 -20.60 12.75
CA SER A 87 29.73 -20.91 12.54
C SER A 87 28.81 -19.96 13.29
N PHE A 88 29.20 -19.56 14.51
CA PHE A 88 28.43 -18.64 15.34
C PHE A 88 28.44 -17.23 14.77
N ALA A 89 29.61 -16.75 14.32
CA ALA A 89 29.75 -15.45 13.66
C ALA A 89 28.87 -15.35 12.39
N GLN A 90 28.84 -16.41 11.58
CA GLN A 90 27.98 -16.46 10.39
C GLN A 90 26.48 -16.47 10.75
N HIS A 91 26.08 -17.24 11.77
CA HIS A 91 24.69 -17.25 12.24
C HIS A 91 24.25 -15.88 12.76
N VAL A 92 25.06 -15.24 13.62
CA VAL A 92 24.75 -13.92 14.16
C VAL A 92 24.65 -12.86 13.06
N ALA A 93 25.55 -12.90 12.08
CA ALA A 93 25.49 -12.00 10.94
C ALA A 93 24.22 -12.20 10.11
N GLY A 94 23.87 -13.45 9.78
CA GLY A 94 22.65 -13.78 9.04
C GLY A 94 21.38 -13.37 9.78
N THR A 95 21.29 -13.67 11.08
CA THR A 95 20.16 -13.26 11.92
C THR A 95 20.04 -11.74 12.02
N ARG A 96 21.16 -11.01 12.13
CA ARG A 96 21.14 -9.54 12.21
C ARG A 96 20.67 -8.89 10.90
N VAL A 97 21.01 -9.45 9.75
CA VAL A 97 20.53 -8.97 8.44
C VAL A 97 19.02 -9.20 8.31
N MET A 98 18.55 -10.40 8.66
CA MET A 98 17.11 -10.74 8.59
C MET A 98 16.27 -9.89 9.54
N ILE A 99 16.76 -9.68 10.77
CA ILE A 99 16.15 -8.77 11.74
C ILE A 99 16.09 -7.35 11.19
N LYS A 100 17.19 -6.81 10.65
CA LYS A 100 17.20 -5.44 10.09
C LYS A 100 16.20 -5.27 8.95
N ASP A 101 16.08 -6.26 8.05
CA ASP A 101 15.15 -6.20 6.91
C ASP A 101 13.68 -6.21 7.37
N GLU A 102 13.34 -7.09 8.31
CA GLU A 102 11.98 -7.14 8.87
C GLU A 102 11.64 -5.89 9.70
N PHE A 103 12.56 -5.39 10.52
CA PHE A 103 12.35 -4.14 11.25
C PHE A 103 12.24 -2.92 10.33
N ALA A 104 12.93 -2.90 9.20
CA ALA A 104 12.79 -1.82 8.22
C ALA A 104 11.38 -1.79 7.60
N LYS A 105 10.84 -2.95 7.22
CA LYS A 105 9.47 -3.07 6.69
C LYS A 105 8.40 -2.71 7.73
N VAL A 106 8.57 -3.15 8.97
CA VAL A 106 7.67 -2.80 10.07
C VAL A 106 7.72 -1.30 10.33
N ASN A 107 8.92 -0.70 10.37
CA ASN A 107 9.08 0.73 10.59
C ASN A 107 8.45 1.56 9.44
N GLU A 108 8.60 1.15 8.18
CA GLU A 108 7.95 1.82 7.04
C GLU A 108 6.42 1.73 7.14
N ALA A 109 5.87 0.55 7.42
CA ALA A 109 4.43 0.39 7.62
C ALA A 109 3.91 1.22 8.79
N THR A 110 4.61 1.25 9.92
CA THR A 110 4.26 2.08 11.08
C THR A 110 4.36 3.57 10.76
N GLN A 111 5.35 4.01 9.99
CA GLN A 111 5.45 5.41 9.56
C GLN A 111 4.32 5.79 8.60
N LEU A 112 3.93 4.91 7.68
CA LEU A 112 2.80 5.13 6.77
C LEU A 112 1.47 5.17 7.54
N PHE A 113 1.24 4.27 8.50
CA PHE A 113 0.07 4.32 9.38
C PHE A 113 0.08 5.57 10.26
N GLY A 114 1.23 5.97 10.80
CA GLY A 114 1.36 7.22 11.56
C GLY A 114 1.10 8.46 10.70
N ALA A 115 1.52 8.46 9.44
CA ALA A 115 1.21 9.53 8.48
C ALA A 115 -0.28 9.56 8.12
N VAL A 116 -0.95 8.40 8.04
CA VAL A 116 -2.40 8.31 7.86
C VAL A 116 -3.16 8.80 9.09
N GLU A 117 -2.74 8.43 10.31
CA GLU A 117 -3.30 8.95 11.57
C GLU A 117 -3.12 10.47 11.71
N ALA A 118 -1.99 11.00 11.22
CA ALA A 118 -1.72 12.44 11.19
C ALA A 118 -2.43 13.16 10.03
N SER A 119 -2.95 12.44 9.04
CA SER A 119 -3.70 13.03 7.92
C SER A 119 -5.16 13.27 8.32
N ALA A 120 -5.81 14.27 7.72
CA ALA A 120 -7.24 14.53 7.93
C ALA A 120 -8.16 13.46 7.31
N LEU A 121 -7.60 12.42 6.67
CA LEU A 121 -8.38 11.31 6.12
C LEU A 121 -8.78 10.35 7.24
N ASN A 122 -10.05 9.94 7.23
CA ASN A 122 -10.63 9.05 8.23
C ASN A 122 -9.82 7.73 8.34
N THR A 123 -9.11 7.56 9.46
CA THR A 123 -8.24 6.41 9.75
C THR A 123 -8.99 5.07 9.72
N ASP A 124 -10.29 5.07 10.05
CA ASP A 124 -11.13 3.86 9.99
C ASP A 124 -11.34 3.40 8.55
N ALA A 125 -11.58 4.32 7.61
CA ALA A 125 -11.77 3.99 6.21
C ALA A 125 -10.51 3.37 5.58
N MET A 126 -9.33 3.89 5.93
CA MET A 126 -8.06 3.31 5.47
C MET A 126 -7.81 1.92 6.08
N THR A 127 -8.13 1.75 7.35
CA THR A 127 -8.05 0.45 8.03
C THR A 127 -8.97 -0.58 7.36
N GLN A 128 -10.20 -0.20 7.01
CA GLN A 128 -11.12 -1.06 6.27
C GLN A 128 -10.60 -1.38 4.87
N LEU A 129 -10.01 -0.41 4.15
CA LEU A 129 -9.41 -0.66 2.84
C LEU A 129 -8.30 -1.70 2.91
N VAL A 130 -7.35 -1.56 3.85
CA VAL A 130 -6.25 -2.52 4.04
C VAL A 130 -6.82 -3.90 4.42
N LYS A 131 -7.76 -3.96 5.36
CA LYS A 131 -8.40 -5.20 5.79
C LYS A 131 -9.09 -5.91 4.63
N ASN A 132 -9.88 -5.19 3.83
CA ASN A 132 -10.59 -5.74 2.68
C ASN A 132 -9.61 -6.20 1.60
N ALA A 133 -8.55 -5.42 1.32
CA ALA A 133 -7.51 -5.79 0.37
C ALA A 133 -6.77 -7.08 0.78
N THR A 134 -6.55 -7.31 2.09
CA THR A 134 -5.93 -8.56 2.59
C THR A 134 -6.83 -9.79 2.48
N THR A 135 -8.15 -9.58 2.36
CA THR A 135 -9.15 -10.66 2.24
C THR A 135 -9.25 -11.18 0.81
N ILE A 136 -8.73 -10.45 -0.17
CA ILE A 136 -8.68 -10.87 -1.57
C ILE A 136 -7.77 -12.09 -1.66
N GLY A 137 -8.39 -13.26 -1.80
CA GLY A 137 -7.71 -14.56 -1.72
C GLY A 137 -6.47 -14.60 -2.62
N ARG A 138 -5.37 -15.11 -2.06
CA ARG A 138 -4.10 -15.35 -2.76
C ARG A 138 -4.22 -16.53 -3.74
N THR A 139 -5.17 -16.48 -4.64
CA THR A 139 -5.29 -17.46 -5.73
C THR A 139 -4.41 -16.95 -6.87
N PRO A 140 -3.26 -17.59 -7.16
CA PRO A 140 -2.40 -17.15 -8.24
C PRO A 140 -3.17 -17.27 -9.56
N ARG A 141 -3.33 -16.17 -10.30
CA ARG A 141 -4.00 -16.06 -11.62
C ARG A 141 -5.53 -15.97 -11.63
N SER A 142 -6.16 -15.29 -10.69
CA SER A 142 -7.56 -14.87 -10.88
C SER A 142 -7.62 -13.48 -11.50
N LEU A 143 -8.46 -13.30 -12.53
CA LEU A 143 -8.80 -11.98 -13.08
C LEU A 143 -9.23 -11.00 -11.98
N LEU A 144 -9.90 -11.52 -10.94
CA LEU A 144 -10.32 -10.76 -9.77
C LEU A 144 -9.15 -10.18 -8.97
N PHE A 145 -8.06 -10.94 -8.80
CA PHE A 145 -6.85 -10.46 -8.13
C PHE A 145 -6.17 -9.36 -8.95
N ASP A 146 -6.00 -9.58 -10.25
CA ASP A 146 -5.36 -8.61 -11.14
C ASP A 146 -6.17 -7.31 -11.26
N PHE A 147 -7.51 -7.42 -11.36
CA PHE A 147 -8.42 -6.28 -11.37
C PHE A 147 -8.37 -5.51 -10.05
N SER A 148 -8.39 -6.21 -8.91
CA SER A 148 -8.30 -5.55 -7.60
C SER A 148 -6.98 -4.81 -7.41
N ARG A 149 -5.87 -5.38 -7.90
CA ARG A 149 -4.57 -4.70 -7.89
C ARG A 149 -4.57 -3.46 -8.78
N ALA A 150 -5.17 -3.54 -9.97
CA ALA A 150 -5.32 -2.41 -10.87
C ALA A 150 -6.14 -1.28 -10.23
N GLU A 151 -7.25 -1.60 -9.57
CA GLU A 151 -8.08 -0.61 -8.87
C GLU A 151 -7.39 0.02 -7.66
N ILE A 152 -6.64 -0.75 -6.85
CA ILE A 152 -5.84 -0.19 -5.76
C ILE A 152 -4.77 0.79 -6.30
N ALA A 153 -4.09 0.41 -7.39
CA ALA A 153 -3.11 1.28 -8.03
C ALA A 153 -3.77 2.55 -8.60
N ARG A 154 -4.95 2.42 -9.22
CA ARG A 154 -5.73 3.56 -9.74
C ARG A 154 -6.16 4.52 -8.63
N LEU A 155 -6.70 3.99 -7.52
CA LEU A 155 -7.08 4.80 -6.36
C LEU A 155 -5.88 5.48 -5.70
N SER A 156 -4.74 4.79 -5.60
CA SER A 156 -3.51 5.38 -5.09
C SER A 156 -3.00 6.53 -5.97
N GLY A 157 -3.02 6.35 -7.30
CA GLY A 157 -2.71 7.43 -8.25
C GLY A 157 -3.67 8.61 -8.10
N TYR A 158 -4.97 8.34 -8.03
CA TYR A 158 -5.99 9.36 -7.80
C TYR A 158 -5.78 10.18 -6.53
N LEU A 159 -5.54 9.52 -5.38
CA LEU A 159 -5.27 10.21 -4.12
C LEU A 159 -4.00 11.06 -4.17
N LYS A 160 -2.96 10.57 -4.87
CA LYS A 160 -1.73 11.34 -5.09
C LYS A 160 -2.01 12.60 -5.89
N ASP A 161 -2.75 12.50 -7.00
CA ASP A 161 -3.04 13.64 -7.88
C ASP A 161 -3.92 14.68 -7.16
N LEU A 162 -4.92 14.24 -6.39
CA LEU A 162 -5.70 15.11 -5.51
C LEU A 162 -4.82 15.82 -4.46
N GLY A 163 -3.93 15.08 -3.81
CA GLY A 163 -3.05 15.62 -2.76
C GLY A 163 -2.00 16.61 -3.27
N GLN A 164 -1.68 16.58 -4.57
CA GLN A 164 -0.73 17.49 -5.22
C GLN A 164 -1.41 18.72 -5.87
N ALA A 165 -2.71 18.93 -5.62
CA ALA A 165 -3.53 19.95 -6.29
C ALA A 165 -3.48 19.82 -7.84
N GLY A 166 -3.31 18.59 -8.31
CA GLY A 166 -3.38 18.23 -9.72
C GLY A 166 -4.82 18.02 -10.16
N ASP A 167 -5.13 18.45 -11.38
CA ASP A 167 -6.38 18.07 -12.02
C ASP A 167 -6.41 16.56 -12.26
N VAL A 168 -7.54 15.95 -11.95
CA VAL A 168 -7.77 14.54 -12.25
C VAL A 168 -8.74 14.43 -13.42
N THR A 169 -8.33 13.78 -14.50
CA THR A 169 -9.20 13.50 -15.64
C THR A 169 -9.56 12.02 -15.69
N TYR A 170 -10.85 11.76 -15.82
CA TYR A 170 -11.43 10.46 -16.11
C TYR A 170 -11.93 10.44 -17.55
N GLU A 171 -11.63 9.37 -18.28
CA GLU A 171 -12.12 9.12 -19.63
C GLU A 171 -13.57 8.61 -19.55
N GLY A 172 -14.52 9.44 -19.98
CA GLY A 172 -15.96 9.20 -19.92
C GLY A 172 -16.69 10.03 -18.87
N GLU A 173 -17.91 9.60 -18.56
CA GLU A 173 -18.75 10.18 -17.49
C GLU A 173 -18.43 9.51 -16.15
N ASP A 174 -18.00 10.28 -15.15
CA ASP A 174 -17.82 9.77 -13.78
C ASP A 174 -19.04 10.09 -12.90
N ARG A 175 -19.89 9.07 -12.72
CA ARG A 175 -21.11 9.13 -11.91
C ARG A 175 -20.82 9.23 -10.41
N ASP A 176 -19.76 8.57 -9.97
CA ASP A 176 -19.44 8.43 -8.55
C ASP A 176 -18.87 9.73 -8.00
N TRP A 177 -18.10 10.47 -8.80
CA TRP A 177 -17.63 11.80 -8.44
C TRP A 177 -18.77 12.79 -8.28
N LEU A 178 -19.70 12.88 -9.24
CA LEU A 178 -20.83 13.80 -9.16
C LEU A 178 -21.67 13.54 -7.90
N LEU A 179 -22.04 12.28 -7.67
CA LEU A 179 -22.85 11.89 -6.51
C LEU A 179 -22.08 12.01 -5.19
N GLY A 180 -20.83 11.58 -5.18
CA GLY A 180 -19.94 11.62 -4.01
C GLY A 180 -19.70 13.05 -3.54
N LEU A 181 -19.31 13.95 -4.45
CA LEU A 181 -19.07 15.36 -4.16
C LEU A 181 -20.33 16.05 -3.60
N THR A 182 -21.50 15.76 -4.17
CA THR A 182 -22.78 16.31 -3.69
C THR A 182 -23.13 15.85 -2.28
N LYS A 183 -22.77 14.61 -1.93
CA LYS A 183 -23.00 14.05 -0.59
C LYS A 183 -22.07 14.66 0.46
N VAL A 184 -20.84 15.04 0.09
CA VAL A 184 -19.85 15.57 1.04
C VAL A 184 -19.75 17.09 1.07
N ALA A 185 -20.32 17.79 0.08
CA ALA A 185 -20.38 19.25 0.07
C ALA A 185 -21.04 19.79 1.35
N ALA A 186 -20.43 20.83 1.91
CA ALA A 186 -20.75 21.34 3.24
C ALA A 186 -21.35 22.76 3.21
N GLU A 187 -20.96 23.61 2.26
CA GLU A 187 -21.31 25.03 2.23
C GLU A 187 -22.14 25.38 0.98
N SER A 188 -21.63 25.05 -0.21
CA SER A 188 -22.25 25.49 -1.46
C SER A 188 -22.01 24.58 -2.66
N ILE A 189 -22.96 24.56 -3.57
CA ILE A 189 -22.87 23.90 -4.88
C ILE A 189 -23.34 24.89 -5.95
N ASP A 190 -22.43 25.31 -6.79
CA ASP A 190 -22.67 26.28 -7.86
C ASP A 190 -22.52 25.61 -9.23
N ALA A 191 -23.62 25.44 -9.96
CA ALA A 191 -23.66 24.61 -11.17
C ALA A 191 -24.15 25.36 -12.42
N THR A 192 -23.53 25.09 -13.56
CA THR A 192 -24.06 25.48 -14.87
C THR A 192 -24.57 24.26 -15.63
N SER A 193 -25.66 24.43 -16.38
CA SER A 193 -26.26 23.38 -17.19
C SER A 193 -26.63 23.90 -18.58
N LEU A 194 -26.03 23.33 -19.62
CA LEU A 194 -26.36 23.61 -21.01
C LEU A 194 -27.58 22.79 -21.42
N THR A 195 -28.60 23.48 -21.93
CA THR A 195 -29.86 22.83 -22.34
C THR A 195 -29.65 21.74 -23.38
N THR A 196 -28.64 21.84 -24.24
CA THR A 196 -28.40 20.81 -25.26
C THR A 196 -27.72 19.53 -24.79
N VAL A 197 -27.12 19.55 -23.60
CA VAL A 197 -26.44 18.40 -22.98
C VAL A 197 -27.36 17.77 -21.94
N ASP A 198 -28.01 18.61 -21.13
CA ASP A 198 -28.74 18.14 -19.95
C ASP A 198 -30.25 17.94 -20.17
N ALA A 199 -30.88 18.66 -21.10
CA ALA A 199 -32.35 18.70 -21.26
C ALA A 199 -32.91 17.91 -22.46
N GLY A 200 -32.05 17.23 -23.25
CA GLY A 200 -32.50 16.42 -24.38
C GLY A 200 -32.87 17.24 -25.63
N GLY A 201 -32.46 16.76 -26.80
CA GLY A 201 -32.86 17.35 -28.09
C GLY A 201 -34.22 16.84 -28.56
N ARG A 202 -34.84 17.55 -29.51
CA ARG A 202 -36.16 17.32 -30.13
C ARG A 202 -36.51 15.90 -30.65
N ASN A 203 -35.64 14.90 -30.51
CA ASN A 203 -35.86 13.50 -30.89
C ASN A 203 -35.45 12.50 -29.79
N SER A 204 -35.62 12.84 -28.50
CA SER A 204 -35.17 11.98 -27.40
C SER A 204 -36.20 10.92 -27.02
N VAL A 205 -35.95 9.68 -27.45
CA VAL A 205 -36.63 8.47 -26.95
C VAL A 205 -36.24 8.15 -25.48
N ASP A 206 -35.32 8.93 -24.86
CA ASP A 206 -34.79 8.73 -23.48
C ASP A 206 -34.67 10.02 -22.59
N GLY A 207 -35.31 11.15 -22.93
CA GLY A 207 -35.56 12.29 -21.99
C GLY A 207 -34.41 13.13 -21.37
N GLY A 208 -33.13 12.97 -21.74
CA GLY A 208 -32.04 13.83 -21.23
C GLY A 208 -31.51 13.45 -19.82
N LEU A 209 -30.50 14.18 -19.30
CA LEU A 209 -29.84 13.85 -18.02
C LEU A 209 -30.87 13.74 -16.89
N TRP A 210 -31.82 14.67 -16.83
CA TRP A 210 -32.77 14.80 -15.72
C TRP A 210 -33.82 13.70 -15.66
N THR A 211 -34.10 13.00 -16.75
CA THR A 211 -34.98 11.82 -16.75
C THR A 211 -34.21 10.51 -16.57
N SER A 212 -32.88 10.55 -16.62
CA SER A 212 -32.04 9.36 -16.43
C SER A 212 -31.95 8.96 -14.95
N ASP A 213 -31.62 7.69 -14.68
CA ASP A 213 -31.37 7.19 -13.33
C ASP A 213 -30.30 8.02 -12.59
N LEU A 214 -29.25 8.45 -13.29
CA LEU A 214 -28.21 9.30 -12.72
C LEU A 214 -28.76 10.68 -12.32
N GLY A 215 -29.58 11.29 -13.17
CA GLY A 215 -30.25 12.56 -12.88
C GLY A 215 -31.14 12.46 -11.65
N GLN A 216 -31.91 11.38 -11.52
CA GLN A 216 -32.78 11.15 -10.36
C GLN A 216 -31.97 10.96 -9.06
N LEU A 217 -30.88 10.17 -9.11
CA LEU A 217 -29.98 10.00 -7.97
C LEU A 217 -29.28 11.31 -7.58
N TYR A 218 -28.92 12.13 -8.57
CA TYR A 218 -28.31 13.43 -8.33
C TYR A 218 -29.31 14.41 -7.70
N MET A 219 -30.56 14.41 -8.15
CA MET A 219 -31.64 15.22 -7.55
C MET A 219 -31.91 14.83 -6.09
N GLU A 220 -31.90 13.53 -5.76
CA GLU A 220 -32.01 13.10 -4.36
C GLU A 220 -30.79 13.53 -3.53
N ALA A 221 -29.58 13.42 -4.07
CA ALA A 221 -28.37 13.88 -3.39
C ALA A 221 -28.39 15.40 -3.13
N GLN A 222 -28.89 16.20 -4.10
CA GLN A 222 -29.08 17.64 -3.93
C GLN A 222 -30.14 17.95 -2.87
N ARG A 223 -31.28 17.25 -2.88
CA ARG A 223 -32.32 17.39 -1.86
C ARG A 223 -31.76 17.15 -0.46
N GLU A 224 -30.96 16.10 -0.29
CA GLU A 224 -30.29 15.82 0.97
C GLU A 224 -29.27 16.90 1.34
N ALA A 225 -28.49 17.41 0.38
CA ALA A 225 -27.58 18.53 0.63
C ALA A 225 -28.31 19.80 1.09
N VAL A 226 -29.44 20.14 0.48
CA VAL A 226 -30.29 21.25 0.93
C VAL A 226 -30.81 21.01 2.35
N ARG A 227 -31.23 19.78 2.69
CA ARG A 227 -31.62 19.42 4.07
C ARG A 227 -30.49 19.63 5.08
N ARG A 228 -29.23 19.42 4.68
CA ARG A 228 -28.05 19.70 5.50
C ARG A 228 -27.70 21.20 5.61
N GLY A 229 -28.38 22.07 4.86
CA GLY A 229 -28.15 23.52 4.83
C GLY A 229 -27.17 23.99 3.74
N VAL A 230 -26.80 23.11 2.80
CA VAL A 230 -25.94 23.48 1.66
C VAL A 230 -26.70 24.39 0.71
N THR A 231 -26.10 25.52 0.32
CA THR A 231 -26.70 26.44 -0.65
C THR A 231 -26.43 25.95 -2.07
N ILE A 232 -27.49 25.61 -2.82
CA ILE A 232 -27.36 25.17 -4.21
C ILE A 232 -27.89 26.24 -5.16
N ARG A 233 -27.06 26.65 -6.11
CA ARG A 233 -27.38 27.61 -7.17
C ARG A 233 -27.12 26.99 -8.53
N ARG A 234 -28.11 27.04 -9.43
CA ARG A 234 -27.99 26.51 -10.80
C ARG A 234 -28.35 27.55 -11.85
N VAL A 235 -27.48 27.72 -12.84
CA VAL A 235 -27.74 28.51 -14.05
C VAL A 235 -27.99 27.57 -15.22
N PHE A 236 -29.21 27.57 -15.74
CA PHE A 236 -29.52 26.90 -17.00
C PHE A 236 -29.27 27.84 -18.17
N ILE A 237 -28.37 27.44 -19.06
CA ILE A 237 -27.91 28.22 -20.20
C ILE A 237 -28.64 27.71 -21.45
N MET A 238 -29.47 28.56 -22.04
CA MET A 238 -30.28 28.27 -23.24
C MET A 238 -29.41 28.38 -24.50
N ASP A 239 -28.52 27.43 -24.71
CA ASP A 239 -27.50 27.40 -25.78
C ASP A 239 -28.06 27.13 -27.19
N ARG A 240 -29.36 26.88 -27.30
CA ARG A 240 -30.14 26.88 -28.55
C ARG A 240 -31.35 27.79 -28.41
N PRO A 241 -32.00 28.18 -29.53
CA PRO A 241 -33.35 28.77 -29.50
C PRO A 241 -34.37 27.70 -29.07
N ILE A 242 -34.23 27.20 -27.85
CA ILE A 242 -35.22 26.40 -27.15
C ILE A 242 -36.22 27.40 -26.60
N GLN A 243 -37.47 27.26 -27.02
CA GLN A 243 -38.56 27.93 -26.34
C GLN A 243 -38.69 27.29 -24.95
N MET A 244 -39.03 28.09 -23.93
CA MET A 244 -39.48 27.54 -22.64
C MET A 244 -40.71 26.66 -22.93
N ASP A 245 -40.49 25.38 -23.13
CA ASP A 245 -41.53 24.38 -23.33
C ASP A 245 -41.88 23.73 -21.99
N GLY A 246 -42.94 22.92 -21.99
CA GLY A 246 -43.43 22.28 -20.76
C GLY A 246 -42.40 21.33 -20.13
N GLU A 247 -41.56 20.70 -20.94
CA GLU A 247 -40.53 19.75 -20.47
C GLU A 247 -39.39 20.49 -19.76
N PHE A 248 -38.86 21.55 -20.37
CA PHE A 248 -37.83 22.36 -19.74
C PHE A 248 -38.35 23.05 -18.48
N THR A 249 -39.58 23.57 -18.51
CA THR A 249 -40.22 24.19 -17.34
C THR A 249 -40.36 23.19 -16.17
N ASN A 250 -40.77 21.95 -16.47
CA ASN A 250 -40.85 20.88 -15.47
C ASN A 250 -39.49 20.57 -14.82
N ILE A 251 -38.39 20.60 -15.59
CA ILE A 251 -37.04 20.43 -15.03
C ILE A 251 -36.71 21.58 -14.06
N LEU A 252 -37.03 22.82 -14.41
CA LEU A 252 -36.80 23.97 -13.52
C LEU A 252 -37.65 23.86 -12.24
N ASP A 253 -38.91 23.47 -12.38
CA ASP A 253 -39.83 23.27 -11.25
C ASP A 253 -39.32 22.21 -10.29
N GLN A 254 -38.80 21.08 -10.80
CA GLN A 254 -38.21 20.03 -9.96
C GLN A 254 -37.02 20.52 -9.14
N HIS A 255 -36.19 21.39 -9.70
CA HIS A 255 -35.06 21.99 -8.99
C HIS A 255 -35.51 22.97 -7.90
N VAL A 256 -36.44 23.87 -8.23
CA VAL A 256 -36.99 24.80 -7.22
C VAL A 256 -37.70 24.04 -6.09
N ALA A 257 -38.43 22.97 -6.41
CA ALA A 257 -39.15 22.15 -5.44
C ALA A 257 -38.24 21.49 -4.39
N ILE A 258 -36.97 21.23 -4.71
CA ILE A 258 -35.99 20.69 -3.76
C ILE A 258 -35.14 21.78 -3.07
N GLY A 259 -35.46 23.06 -3.29
CA GLY A 259 -34.80 24.21 -2.67
C GLY A 259 -33.57 24.72 -3.43
N VAL A 260 -33.36 24.31 -4.68
CA VAL A 260 -32.29 24.85 -5.52
C VAL A 260 -32.69 26.24 -6.03
N GLN A 261 -31.76 27.19 -5.95
CA GLN A 261 -31.95 28.51 -6.53
C GLN A 261 -31.67 28.44 -8.03
N VAL A 262 -32.68 28.71 -8.85
CA VAL A 262 -32.60 28.53 -10.30
C VAL A 262 -32.56 29.89 -11.01
N ARG A 263 -31.64 30.02 -11.97
CA ARG A 263 -31.63 31.10 -12.95
C ARG A 263 -31.57 30.56 -14.36
N THR A 264 -32.23 31.22 -15.29
CA THR A 264 -32.13 30.94 -16.73
C THR A 264 -31.32 32.04 -17.41
N LEU A 265 -30.44 31.66 -18.32
CA LEU A 265 -29.56 32.57 -19.04
C LEU A 265 -29.69 32.34 -20.54
N ASN A 266 -30.09 33.39 -21.27
CA ASN A 266 -29.96 33.39 -22.72
C ASN A 266 -28.52 33.81 -23.08
N PRO A 267 -27.81 33.11 -23.96
CA PRO A 267 -26.50 33.55 -24.45
C PRO A 267 -26.49 34.96 -25.05
N SER A 268 -27.65 35.49 -25.50
CA SER A 268 -27.81 36.89 -25.90
C SER A 268 -27.57 37.90 -24.79
N ASP A 269 -27.81 37.51 -23.55
CA ASP A 269 -27.78 38.40 -22.39
C ASP A 269 -26.36 38.45 -21.78
N ILE A 270 -25.42 37.63 -22.29
CA ILE A 270 -24.01 37.61 -21.90
C ILE A 270 -23.27 38.75 -22.63
N LYS A 271 -22.73 39.70 -21.88
CA LYS A 271 -21.90 40.80 -22.41
C LYS A 271 -20.48 40.30 -22.76
N GLY A 272 -19.96 40.65 -23.95
CA GLY A 272 -18.54 40.44 -24.34
C GLY A 272 -18.21 39.14 -25.09
N THR A 273 -16.91 38.82 -25.19
CA THR A 273 -16.30 37.71 -25.98
C THR A 273 -16.46 36.31 -25.36
N ARG A 274 -17.12 36.17 -24.20
CA ARG A 274 -17.26 34.88 -23.47
C ARG A 274 -18.32 33.94 -24.02
N ARG A 275 -18.98 34.32 -25.11
CA ARG A 275 -20.00 33.52 -25.80
C ARG A 275 -19.46 32.22 -26.42
N ALA A 276 -18.16 32.19 -26.74
CA ALA A 276 -17.53 31.11 -27.49
C ALA A 276 -17.08 29.90 -26.65
N THR A 277 -17.20 29.94 -25.31
CA THR A 277 -16.63 28.91 -24.42
C THR A 277 -17.58 28.47 -23.32
N LEU A 278 -18.90 28.48 -23.55
CA LEU A 278 -19.87 27.94 -22.58
C LEU A 278 -19.70 26.42 -22.46
N PHE A 279 -19.49 25.94 -21.24
CA PHE A 279 -19.35 24.52 -20.91
C PHE A 279 -19.96 24.27 -19.53
N ASP A 280 -20.30 23.01 -19.25
CA ASP A 280 -20.87 22.60 -17.97
C ASP A 280 -19.79 22.38 -16.93
N PHE A 281 -19.95 23.05 -15.80
CA PHE A 281 -19.14 22.84 -14.63
C PHE A 281 -19.94 23.04 -13.35
N ILE A 282 -19.46 22.44 -12.28
CA ILE A 282 -19.98 22.57 -10.92
C ILE A 282 -18.82 22.97 -10.04
N VAL A 283 -19.01 23.91 -9.13
CA VAL A 283 -18.06 24.26 -8.09
C VAL A 283 -18.65 23.82 -6.75
N PHE A 284 -17.90 23.01 -6.01
CA PHE A 284 -18.25 22.52 -4.68
C PHE A 284 -17.42 23.27 -3.64
N ASP A 285 -18.10 23.90 -2.68
CA ASP A 285 -17.54 24.64 -1.54
C ASP A 285 -16.47 25.69 -1.92
N GLY A 286 -16.45 26.12 -3.18
CA GLY A 286 -15.44 27.02 -3.71
C GLY A 286 -14.01 26.47 -3.72
N VAL A 287 -13.80 25.16 -3.54
CA VAL A 287 -12.47 24.52 -3.44
C VAL A 287 -12.20 23.50 -4.54
N LEU A 288 -13.24 22.98 -5.19
CA LEU A 288 -13.13 21.97 -6.22
C LEU A 288 -14.14 22.24 -7.33
N SER A 289 -13.74 21.99 -8.58
CA SER A 289 -14.68 22.02 -9.70
C SER A 289 -14.77 20.71 -10.45
N TYR A 290 -15.98 20.23 -10.68
CA TYR A 290 -16.30 19.15 -11.59
C TYR A 290 -16.62 19.72 -12.96
N GLN A 291 -15.97 19.23 -14.02
CA GLN A 291 -16.19 19.66 -15.39
C GLN A 291 -16.44 18.45 -16.28
N SER A 292 -17.48 18.53 -17.11
CA SER A 292 -17.75 17.53 -18.16
C SER A 292 -17.40 18.12 -19.53
N THR A 293 -16.62 17.39 -20.33
CA THR A 293 -16.29 17.76 -21.71
C THR A 293 -16.96 16.80 -22.67
N THR A 294 -17.76 17.35 -23.58
CA THR A 294 -18.48 16.57 -24.59
C THR A 294 -17.79 16.61 -25.95
N ALA A 295 -17.97 15.57 -26.75
CA ALA A 295 -17.49 15.52 -28.12
C ALA A 295 -18.19 16.57 -29.00
N SER A 296 -17.40 17.34 -29.77
CA SER A 296 -17.93 18.23 -30.80
C SER A 296 -18.76 17.44 -31.81
N ARG A 297 -19.98 17.91 -32.07
CA ARG A 297 -20.97 17.29 -32.95
C ARG A 297 -20.44 17.28 -34.40
N ILE A 298 -20.29 16.10 -34.99
CA ILE A 298 -20.12 15.96 -36.46
C ILE A 298 -21.48 16.00 -37.17
N ASN A 299 -22.57 15.61 -36.50
CA ASN A 299 -23.95 15.66 -37.01
C ASN A 299 -24.95 16.03 -35.90
N GLU A 300 -25.97 16.83 -36.22
CA GLU A 300 -26.99 17.33 -35.27
C GLU A 300 -27.88 16.23 -34.65
N THR A 301 -27.88 15.04 -35.24
CA THR A 301 -28.70 13.88 -34.86
C THR A 301 -28.09 12.96 -33.82
N ASN A 302 -26.78 13.05 -33.53
CA ASN A 302 -26.13 12.18 -32.56
C ASN A 302 -26.06 12.81 -31.15
N ARG A 303 -26.28 11.98 -30.14
CA ARG A 303 -26.22 12.32 -28.71
C ARG A 303 -24.83 12.91 -28.38
N PRO A 304 -24.72 13.99 -27.58
CA PRO A 304 -23.42 14.41 -27.06
C PRO A 304 -22.86 13.29 -26.16
N ILE A 305 -21.68 12.78 -26.52
CA ILE A 305 -20.97 11.79 -25.71
C ILE A 305 -20.00 12.57 -24.82
N ILE A 306 -20.10 12.38 -23.49
CA ILE A 306 -19.10 12.88 -22.55
C ILE A 306 -17.81 12.12 -22.84
N ILE A 307 -16.79 12.83 -23.32
CA ILE A 307 -15.47 12.25 -23.61
C ILE A 307 -14.66 12.20 -22.31
N THR A 308 -14.69 13.27 -21.52
CA THR A 308 -13.91 13.35 -20.30
C THR A 308 -14.64 14.07 -19.19
N THR A 309 -14.40 13.62 -17.97
CA THR A 309 -14.77 14.30 -16.74
C THR A 309 -13.50 14.72 -16.02
N THR A 310 -13.38 15.99 -15.64
CA THR A 310 -12.20 16.51 -14.95
C THR A 310 -12.58 17.09 -13.60
N LEU A 311 -11.89 16.66 -12.54
CA LEU A 311 -11.88 17.35 -11.25
C LEU A 311 -10.72 18.34 -11.24
N VAL A 312 -11.06 19.61 -11.08
CA VAL A 312 -10.07 20.67 -10.95
C VAL A 312 -9.94 21.07 -9.50
N THR A 313 -8.74 20.87 -8.98
CA THR A 313 -8.35 21.13 -7.59
C THR A 313 -7.35 22.28 -7.48
N ASN A 314 -6.77 22.71 -8.59
CA ASN A 314 -5.91 23.89 -8.64
C ASN A 314 -6.72 25.16 -8.25
N LEU A 315 -6.30 25.82 -7.17
CA LEU A 315 -7.04 26.92 -6.55
C LEU A 315 -7.24 28.12 -7.49
N ASP A 316 -6.24 28.45 -8.31
CA ASP A 316 -6.36 29.58 -9.24
C ASP A 316 -7.45 29.29 -10.28
N ARG A 317 -7.46 28.07 -10.83
CA ARG A 317 -8.48 27.64 -11.81
C ARG A 317 -9.85 27.42 -11.18
N VAL A 318 -9.92 27.09 -9.89
CA VAL A 318 -11.20 27.06 -9.16
C VAL A 318 -11.70 28.50 -8.94
N SER A 319 -10.80 29.43 -8.60
CA SER A 319 -11.13 30.85 -8.46
C SER A 319 -11.68 31.45 -9.76
N GLU A 320 -11.02 31.17 -10.90
CA GLU A 320 -11.52 31.57 -12.22
C GLU A 320 -12.94 31.04 -12.50
N ARG A 321 -13.24 29.80 -12.07
CA ARG A 321 -14.57 29.22 -12.23
C ARG A 321 -15.62 29.84 -11.31
N LYS A 322 -15.25 30.22 -10.08
CA LYS A 322 -16.13 30.94 -9.15
C LYS A 322 -16.49 32.31 -9.69
N ASP A 323 -15.50 33.04 -10.19
CA ASP A 323 -15.71 34.36 -10.79
C ASP A 323 -16.62 34.24 -12.02
N ARG A 324 -16.32 33.25 -12.87
CA ARG A 324 -17.14 32.94 -14.03
C ARG A 324 -18.58 32.58 -13.67
N PHE A 325 -18.79 31.73 -12.66
CA PHE A 325 -20.13 31.39 -12.18
C PHE A 325 -20.86 32.64 -11.67
N THR A 326 -20.18 33.48 -10.89
CA THR A 326 -20.73 34.74 -10.36
C THR A 326 -21.22 35.65 -11.48
N ASP A 327 -20.45 35.79 -12.56
CA ASP A 327 -20.83 36.58 -13.72
C ASP A 327 -22.05 36.00 -14.46
N LEU A 328 -22.10 34.68 -14.65
CA LEU A 328 -23.23 33.99 -15.26
C LEU A 328 -24.49 34.09 -14.39
N TRP A 329 -24.33 33.93 -13.08
CA TRP A 329 -25.40 34.06 -12.10
C TRP A 329 -25.99 35.46 -12.13
N ALA A 330 -25.15 36.51 -12.08
CA ALA A 330 -25.58 37.89 -12.14
C ALA A 330 -26.32 38.25 -13.45
N SER A 331 -25.94 37.63 -14.55
CA SER A 331 -26.57 37.83 -15.87
C SER A 331 -27.86 37.02 -16.05
N GLY A 332 -28.05 35.95 -15.27
CA GLY A 332 -29.22 35.08 -15.36
C GLY A 332 -30.48 35.70 -14.74
N LYS A 333 -31.64 35.35 -15.30
CA LYS A 333 -32.96 35.75 -14.79
C LYS A 333 -33.42 34.74 -13.73
N PRO A 334 -33.82 35.18 -12.52
CA PRO A 334 -34.41 34.29 -11.52
C PRO A 334 -35.63 33.55 -12.05
N TYR A 335 -35.71 32.26 -11.77
CA TYR A 335 -36.90 31.45 -12.00
C TYR A 335 -37.65 31.30 -10.66
N PRO A 336 -38.85 31.91 -10.50
CA PRO A 336 -39.55 31.94 -9.22
C PRO A 336 -40.21 30.61 -8.82
N GLY A 337 -40.15 29.59 -9.66
CA GLY A 337 -40.90 28.34 -9.49
C GLY A 337 -42.33 28.44 -10.02
N PRO A 338 -43.11 27.35 -9.93
CA PRO A 338 -44.50 27.37 -10.32
C PRO A 338 -45.24 28.33 -9.39
N ALA A 339 -46.04 29.24 -9.94
CA ALA A 339 -46.94 30.06 -9.13
C ALA A 339 -47.80 29.12 -8.30
N ALA A 340 -47.72 29.21 -6.97
CA ALA A 340 -48.54 28.40 -6.09
C ALA A 340 -50.01 28.58 -6.52
N GLY A 341 -50.60 27.51 -7.04
CA GLY A 341 -51.96 27.54 -7.57
C GLY A 341 -52.91 28.06 -6.49
N THR A 342 -53.60 29.14 -6.81
CA THR A 342 -54.91 29.48 -6.22
C THR A 342 -55.93 28.41 -6.57
#